data_AF-A0A936M1V3-F1
#
_entry.id   AF-A0A936M1V3-F1
#
_cell.length_a   1.000
_cell.length_b   1.000
_cell.length_c   1.000
_cell.angle_alpha   90.00
_cell.angle_beta   90.00
_cell.angle_gamma   90.00
#
_symmetry.space_group_name_H-M   'P 1'
#
loop_
_entity.id
_entity.type
_entity.pdbx_description
1 polymer ?
#
loop_
_entity_poly.entity_id
_entity_poly.type
_entity_poly.pdbx_seq_one_letter_code
_entity_poly.pdbx_strand_id
1 'polypeptide(L)' 'MSLQMFEYGCAVMRENLRRAHPDADATTIEELLRAWLRQRPGAEGGDGVGRPATWPRKAGVADD' A
#
# COMPACT_ATOMS: atom_id res chain seq x y z
N MET A 1 -16.44 2.97 -4.68
CA MET A 1 -15.55 4.15 -4.68
C MET A 1 -14.13 3.82 -4.21
N SER A 2 -13.93 3.03 -3.15
CA SER A 2 -12.61 2.64 -2.65
C SER A 2 -11.72 1.90 -3.68
N LEU A 3 -12.29 1.00 -4.48
CA LEU A 3 -11.54 0.26 -5.49
C LEU A 3 -10.97 1.17 -6.59
N GLN A 4 -11.78 2.10 -7.12
CA GLN A 4 -11.32 3.03 -8.16
C GLN A 4 -10.19 3.94 -7.67
N MET A 5 -10.26 4.40 -6.42
CA MET A 5 -9.18 5.19 -5.81
C MET A 5 -7.89 4.38 -5.65
N PHE A 6 -8.02 3.11 -5.25
CA PHE A 6 -6.89 2.19 -5.16
C PHE A 6 -6.23 1.94 -6.54
N GLU A 7 -7.05 1.70 -7.57
CA GLU A 7 -6.57 1.51 -8.94
C GLU A 7 -5.86 2.76 -9.48
N TYR A 8 -6.41 3.94 -9.19
CA TYR A 8 -5.78 5.21 -9.56
C TYR A 8 -4.43 5.39 -8.87
N GLY A 9 -4.33 5.10 -7.57
CA GLY A 9 -3.06 5.13 -6.84
C GLY A 9 -2.04 4.15 -7.41
N CYS A 10 -2.47 2.94 -7.78
CA CYS A 10 -1.61 1.98 -8.47
C CYS A 10 -1.12 2.50 -9.83
N ALA A 11 -1.98 3.18 -10.61
CA ALA A 11 -1.59 3.76 -11.89
C ALA A 11 -0.52 4.85 -11.73
N VAL A 12 -0.71 5.77 -10.77
CA VAL A 12 0.28 6.81 -10.45
C VAL A 12 1.60 6.19 -10.02
N MET A 13 1.57 5.14 -9.18
CA MET A 13 2.79 4.52 -8.70
C MET A 13 3.55 3.76 -9.79
N ARG A 14 2.87 3.14 -10.76
CA ARG A 14 3.53 2.55 -11.94
C ARG A 14 4.34 3.58 -12.71
N GLU A 15 3.80 4.79 -12.91
CA GLU A 15 4.52 5.87 -13.59
C GLU A 15 5.76 6.32 -12.80
N ASN A 16 5.66 6.40 -11.47
CA ASN A 16 6.81 6.72 -10.63
C ASN A 16 7.90 5.64 -10.73
N LEU A 17 7.52 4.35 -10.72
CA LEU A 17 8.47 3.25 -10.86
C LEU A 17 9.14 3.25 -12.25
N ARG A 18 8.40 3.56 -13.32
CA ARG A 18 8.98 3.71 -14.68
C ARG A 18 10.01 4.83 -14.74
N ARG A 19 9.76 5.95 -14.04
CA ARG A 19 10.72 7.06 -13.96
C ARG A 19 11.96 6.68 -13.16
N ALA A 20 11.82 5.91 -12.08
CA ALA A 20 12.92 5.44 -11.25
C ALA A 20 13.74 4.31 -11.89
N HIS A 21 13.10 3.50 -12.75
CA HIS A 21 13.67 2.34 -13.42
C HIS A 21 13.40 2.40 -14.93
N PRO A 22 14.06 3.32 -15.67
CA PRO A 22 13.76 3.57 -17.08
C PRO A 22 14.00 2.35 -17.99
N ASP A 23 14.91 1.45 -17.62
CA ASP A 23 15.24 0.25 -18.38
C ASP A 23 14.42 -0.99 -17.97
N ALA A 24 13.54 -0.86 -16.96
CA ALA A 24 12.70 -1.95 -16.50
C ALA A 24 11.56 -2.22 -17.49
N ASP A 25 11.33 -3.50 -17.78
CA ASP A 25 10.19 -3.92 -18.58
C ASP A 25 8.89 -3.87 -17.78
N ALA A 26 7.76 -4.08 -18.47
CA ALA A 26 6.44 -4.00 -17.85
C ALA A 26 6.25 -5.03 -16.72
N THR A 27 6.82 -6.23 -16.87
CA THR A 27 6.76 -7.30 -15.87
C THR A 27 7.49 -6.89 -14.60
N THR A 28 8.71 -6.37 -14.74
CA THR A 28 9.54 -5.90 -13.63
C THR A 28 8.85 -4.75 -12.88
N ILE A 29 8.24 -3.81 -13.59
CA ILE A 29 7.48 -2.71 -12.97
C ILE A 29 6.31 -3.23 -12.12
N GLU A 30 5.59 -4.25 -12.59
CA GLU A 30 4.48 -4.84 -11.84
C GLU A 30 4.97 -5.62 -10.61
N GLU A 31 6.12 -6.29 -10.67
CA GLU A 31 6.75 -6.94 -9.51
C GLU A 31 7.18 -5.92 -8.45
N LEU A 32 7.80 -4.83 -8.88
CA LEU A 32 8.18 -3.71 -8.01
C LEU A 32 6.96 -3.06 -7.36
N LEU A 33 5.87 -2.87 -8.12
CA LEU A 33 4.61 -2.35 -7.57
C LEU A 33 4.06 -3.29 -6.49
N ARG A 34 4.06 -4.60 -6.73
CA ARG A 34 3.60 -5.60 -5.76
C ARG A 34 4.47 -5.59 -4.50
N ALA A 35 5.79 -5.44 -4.65
CA ALA A 35 6.70 -5.31 -3.51
C ALA A 35 6.41 -4.04 -2.72
N TRP A 36 6.23 -2.92 -3.41
CA TRP A 36 5.91 -1.64 -2.80
C TRP A 36 4.57 -1.67 -2.05
N LEU A 37 3.51 -2.27 -2.62
CA LEU A 37 2.21 -2.41 -1.96
C LEU A 37 2.26 -3.24 -0.67
N ARG A 38 3.23 -4.17 -0.54
CA ARG A 38 3.42 -4.97 0.67
C ARG A 38 4.21 -4.23 1.75
N GLN A 39 5.26 -3.51 1.35
CA GLN A 39 6.18 -2.84 2.29
C GLN A 39 5.70 -1.44 2.67
N ARG A 40 5.04 -0.74 1.73
CA ARG A 40 4.55 0.65 1.79
C ARG A 40 5.47 1.56 2.61
N PRO A 41 6.73 1.77 2.15
CA PRO A 41 7.68 2.61 2.86
C PRO A 41 7.10 4.01 3.12
N GLY A 42 7.12 4.44 4.39
CA GLY A 42 6.51 5.67 4.88
C GLY A 42 5.06 5.55 5.38
N ALA A 43 4.43 4.40 5.20
CA ALA A 43 3.08 4.08 5.68
C ALA A 43 3.00 2.66 6.28
N GLU A 44 4.08 2.24 6.95
CA GLU A 44 4.24 0.91 7.55
C GLU A 44 3.17 0.64 8.62
N GLY A 45 2.71 1.68 9.32
CA GLY A 45 1.64 1.64 10.32
C GLY A 45 0.22 1.67 9.75
N GLY A 46 0.07 1.78 8.43
CA GLY A 46 -1.21 2.07 7.78
C GLY A 46 -1.54 3.56 7.74
N ASP A 47 -2.60 3.90 7.01
CA ASP A 47 -2.99 5.30 6.73
C ASP A 47 -3.93 5.88 7.80
N GLY A 48 -4.28 5.08 8.82
CA GLY A 48 -5.24 5.42 9.87
C GLY A 48 -4.57 5.74 11.19
N VAL A 49 -5.20 6.62 11.98
CA VAL A 49 -4.79 6.89 13.36
C VAL A 49 -5.08 5.66 14.23
N GLY A 50 -4.08 5.18 14.98
CA GLY A 50 -4.25 4.06 15.92
C GLY A 50 -2.99 3.22 16.07
N ARG A 51 -3.11 2.10 16.79
CA ARG A 51 -2.05 1.09 16.90
C ARG A 51 -2.40 -0.11 16.00
N PRO A 52 -1.43 -0.70 15.28
CA PRO A 52 -1.63 -1.95 14.57
C PRO A 52 -2.20 -3.01 15.52
N ALA A 53 -3.23 -3.73 15.09
CA ALA A 53 -3.88 -4.76 15.87
C ALA A 53 -3.99 -6.04 15.04
N THR A 54 -3.71 -7.18 15.66
CA THR A 54 -3.87 -8.50 15.03
C THR A 54 -5.36 -8.83 14.91
N TRP A 55 -5.76 -9.35 13.74
CA TRP A 55 -7.10 -9.91 13.53
C TRP A 55 -7.12 -11.41 13.92
N PRO A 56 -8.18 -11.93 14.57
CA PRO A 56 -9.39 -11.23 15.00
C PRO A 56 -9.13 -10.30 16.19
N ARG A 57 -9.74 -9.12 16.16
CA ARG A 57 -9.60 -8.17 17.28
C ARG A 57 -10.28 -8.75 18.52
N LYS A 58 -9.60 -8.72 19.67
CA LYS A 58 -10.27 -8.92 20.96
C LYS A 58 -11.31 -7.81 21.12
N ALA A 59 -12.53 -8.16 21.54
CA ALA A 59 -13.53 -7.16 21.92
C ALA A 59 -12.92 -6.28 23.01
N GLY A 60 -12.76 -4.98 22.73
CA GLY A 60 -12.26 -4.04 23.71
C GLY A 60 -13.27 -3.90 24.85
N VAL A 61 -12.82 -4.05 26.09
CA VAL A 61 -13.55 -3.49 27.24
C VAL A 61 -13.53 -1.98 27.01
N ALA A 62 -14.71 -1.37 26.89
CA ALA A 62 -14.82 0.08 26.88
C ALA A 62 -14.36 0.57 28.26
N ASP A 63 -13.30 1.38 28.29
CA ASP A 63 -12.96 2.19 29.45
C ASP A 63 -13.85 3.45 29.40
N ASP A 64 -14.35 3.85 30.57
CA ASP A 64 -15.47 4.75 30.90
C ASP A 64 -15.67 6.01 30.04
#